data_AF-A0A7Y8AGT0-F1
#
_entry.id   AF-A0A7Y8AGT0-F1
#
_cell.length_a   1.000
_cell.length_b   1.000
_cell.length_c   1.000
_cell.angle_alpha   90.00
_cell.angle_beta   90.00
_cell.angle_gamma   90.00
#
_symmetry.space_group_name_H-M   'P 1'
#
loop_
_entity.id
_entity.type
_entity.pdbx_description
1 polymer ?
#
loop_
_entity_poly.entity_id
_entity_poly.type
_entity_poly.pdbx_seq_one_letter_code
_entity_poly.pdbx_strand_id
1 'polypeptide(L)'
;MRFNPPLEEARLIRRYKRFLADIETVTGELLTIHCPNTGSMFNCMVEGGQVWFSRSNDPKRKLPGTWEISETPQGRLACVNTARANQLVEEALRAGVITELNGFTALKREVPYGQENSRIDFRLDYPAGAAYVEVKSVTLGFDGTSTAAFPDAVTQRGAKHLRELAHLAREGVRAVQLYCVNLSGIDGVRPAEEIDAGYAAALREAKAAGVEVLAYGVRVTSEEVCVDRRLEVVLGD
;
A
#
# COMPACT_ATOMS: atom_id res chain seq x y z
N MET A 1 5.21 -1.01 12.50
CA MET A 1 6.32 -1.93 12.24
C MET A 1 7.61 -1.19 12.46
N ARG A 2 8.44 -1.65 13.41
CA ARG A 2 9.77 -1.10 13.65
C ARG A 2 10.81 -1.84 12.83
N PHE A 3 11.73 -1.10 12.22
CA PHE A 3 12.91 -1.68 11.58
C PHE A 3 13.97 -1.96 12.64
N ASN A 4 14.50 -3.17 12.63
CA ASN A 4 15.58 -3.57 13.52
C ASN A 4 16.62 -4.39 12.72
N PRO A 5 17.81 -3.84 12.45
CA PRO A 5 18.24 -2.47 12.77
C PRO A 5 17.44 -1.39 12.02
N PRO A 6 17.55 -0.10 12.41
CA PRO A 6 17.03 1.01 11.62
C PRO A 6 17.54 0.96 10.17
N LEU A 7 16.77 1.55 9.26
CA LEU A 7 17.13 1.56 7.85
C LEU A 7 18.38 2.40 7.58
N GLU A 8 19.21 1.91 6.67
CA GLU A 8 20.37 2.64 6.18
C GLU A 8 19.97 3.60 5.06
N GLU A 9 20.61 4.75 5.03
CA GLU A 9 20.40 5.79 4.03
C GLU A 9 21.37 5.64 2.85
N ALA A 10 20.88 5.94 1.65
CA ALA A 10 21.67 5.97 0.43
C ALA A 10 21.07 6.95 -0.60
N ARG A 11 21.76 7.15 -1.70
CA ARG A 11 21.26 7.83 -2.90
C ARG A 11 20.95 6.83 -4.00
N LEU A 12 19.80 6.98 -4.64
CA LEU A 12 19.43 6.18 -5.80
C LEU A 12 20.32 6.57 -6.98
N ILE A 13 20.99 5.60 -7.59
CA ILE A 13 21.66 5.81 -8.88
C ILE A 13 20.66 5.56 -10.00
N ARG A 14 20.00 4.39 -9.97
CA ARG A 14 18.95 4.02 -10.94
C ARG A 14 18.14 2.82 -10.47
N ARG A 15 16.89 2.74 -10.94
CA ARG A 15 16.05 1.54 -10.85
C ARG A 15 15.93 0.90 -12.23
N TYR A 16 16.10 -0.41 -12.34
CA TYR A 16 16.04 -1.12 -13.61
C TYR A 16 15.54 -2.55 -13.45
N LYS A 17 15.08 -3.14 -14.56
CA LYS A 17 14.46 -4.47 -14.60
C LYS A 17 13.33 -4.65 -13.56
N ARG A 18 12.72 -3.56 -13.10
CA ARG A 18 11.70 -3.46 -12.03
C ARG A 18 12.16 -3.84 -10.62
N PHE A 19 13.00 -4.86 -10.47
CA PHE A 19 13.35 -5.47 -9.18
C PHE A 19 14.78 -5.17 -8.69
N LEU A 20 15.55 -4.35 -9.42
CA LEU A 20 16.91 -3.94 -9.05
C LEU A 20 16.99 -2.42 -8.92
N ALA A 21 17.73 -1.97 -7.90
CA ALA A 21 18.14 -0.58 -7.77
C ALA A 21 19.64 -0.53 -7.43
N ASP A 22 20.39 0.24 -8.21
CA ASP A 22 21.77 0.58 -7.87
C ASP A 22 21.73 1.83 -6.98
N ILE A 23 22.47 1.80 -5.87
CA ILE A 23 22.52 2.86 -4.86
C ILE A 23 23.96 3.15 -4.44
N GLU A 24 24.19 4.34 -3.92
CA GLU A 24 25.43 4.74 -3.23
C GLU A 24 25.11 5.07 -1.78
N THR A 25 25.70 4.35 -0.83
CA THR A 25 25.49 4.60 0.61
C THR A 25 26.14 5.91 1.05
N VAL A 26 25.80 6.39 2.25
CA VAL A 26 26.43 7.59 2.84
C VAL A 26 27.96 7.48 3.01
N THR A 27 28.53 6.27 3.01
CA THR A 27 29.98 6.03 3.09
C THR A 27 30.65 5.87 1.72
N GLY A 28 29.90 5.97 0.62
CA GLY A 28 30.39 5.79 -0.74
C GLY A 28 30.40 4.34 -1.25
N GLU A 29 29.87 3.38 -0.46
CA GLU A 29 29.71 1.99 -0.93
C GLU A 29 28.65 1.92 -2.04
N LEU A 30 29.02 1.34 -3.19
CA LEU A 30 28.10 1.07 -4.30
C LEU A 30 27.46 -0.32 -4.15
N LEU A 31 26.13 -0.37 -4.13
CA LEU A 31 25.35 -1.60 -3.94
C LEU A 31 24.25 -1.73 -4.99
N THR A 32 23.95 -2.97 -5.38
CA THR A 32 22.66 -3.30 -6.01
C THR A 32 21.75 -3.93 -4.98
N ILE A 33 20.60 -3.32 -4.71
CA ILE A 33 19.60 -3.81 -3.77
C ILE A 33 18.33 -4.26 -4.49
N HIS A 34 17.53 -5.07 -3.79
CA HIS A 34 16.23 -5.49 -4.28
C HIS A 34 15.22 -4.34 -4.25
N CYS A 35 14.53 -4.09 -5.36
CA CYS A 35 13.32 -3.25 -5.40
C CYS A 35 12.08 -4.15 -5.28
N PRO A 36 11.40 -4.19 -4.11
CA PRO A 36 10.23 -5.04 -3.87
C PRO A 36 8.92 -4.49 -4.46
N ASN A 37 8.99 -3.45 -5.28
CA ASN A 37 7.85 -2.88 -5.98
C ASN A 37 7.91 -3.23 -7.48
N THR A 38 6.91 -3.96 -7.97
CA THR A 38 6.79 -4.38 -9.38
C THR A 38 6.00 -3.39 -10.25
N GLY A 39 5.36 -2.41 -9.61
CA GLY A 39 4.59 -1.33 -10.24
C GLY A 39 5.46 -0.31 -10.95
N SER A 40 4.84 0.74 -11.47
CA SER A 40 5.56 1.80 -12.19
C SER A 40 6.45 2.59 -11.24
N MET A 41 6.06 2.71 -9.96
CA MET A 41 6.66 3.65 -9.00
C MET A 41 6.57 5.08 -9.51
N PHE A 42 5.47 5.38 -10.23
CA PHE A 42 5.25 6.70 -10.79
C PHE A 42 5.20 7.74 -9.66
N ASN A 43 5.98 8.82 -9.82
CA ASN A 43 6.21 9.86 -8.81
C ASN A 43 6.70 9.37 -7.45
N CYS A 44 7.28 8.17 -7.34
CA CYS A 44 7.79 7.68 -6.06
C CYS A 44 9.30 7.93 -5.87
N MET A 45 10.05 8.19 -6.95
CA MET A 45 11.52 8.27 -6.91
C MET A 45 12.08 9.18 -8.02
N VAL A 46 13.34 9.60 -7.84
CA VAL A 46 14.15 10.31 -8.84
C VAL A 46 15.61 9.85 -8.70
N GLU A 47 16.36 9.77 -9.81
CA GLU A 47 17.80 9.51 -9.76
C GLU A 47 18.52 10.61 -8.95
N GLY A 48 19.47 10.21 -8.11
CA GLY A 48 20.12 11.07 -7.11
C GLY A 48 19.30 11.29 -5.82
N GLY A 49 18.02 10.91 -5.82
CA GLY A 49 17.11 11.05 -4.68
C GLY A 49 17.49 10.18 -3.48
N GLN A 50 17.06 10.58 -2.28
CA GLN A 50 17.35 9.86 -1.05
C GLN A 50 16.49 8.60 -0.94
N VAL A 51 17.09 7.51 -0.49
CA VAL A 51 16.43 6.23 -0.27
C VAL A 51 16.86 5.62 1.06
N TRP A 52 15.99 4.82 1.65
CA TRP A 52 16.30 4.00 2.82
C TRP A 52 16.08 2.53 2.51
N PHE A 53 17.03 1.70 2.93
CA PHE A 53 17.04 0.27 2.65
C PHE A 53 17.33 -0.54 3.90
N SER A 54 16.79 -1.75 3.96
CA SER A 54 17.15 -2.73 4.98
C SER A 54 18.34 -3.55 4.48
N ARG A 55 19.42 -3.61 5.26
CA ARG A 55 20.58 -4.47 4.97
C ARG A 55 20.34 -5.88 5.50
N SER A 56 20.86 -6.87 4.78
CA SER A 56 20.76 -8.28 5.14
C SER A 56 22.13 -8.92 5.11
N ASN A 57 22.48 -9.55 6.23
CA ASN A 57 23.72 -10.32 6.37
C ASN A 57 23.53 -11.82 6.05
N ASP A 58 22.35 -12.24 5.56
CA ASP A 58 22.11 -13.62 5.14
C ASP A 58 23.00 -13.97 3.92
N PRO A 59 23.97 -14.89 4.08
CA PRO A 59 24.90 -15.26 3.01
C PRO A 59 24.22 -15.95 1.83
N LYS A 60 22.96 -16.41 1.97
CA LYS A 60 22.19 -17.02 0.89
C LYS A 60 21.56 -15.97 -0.04
N ARG A 61 21.45 -14.71 0.39
CA ARG A 61 20.85 -13.66 -0.43
C ARG A 61 21.85 -13.16 -1.48
N LYS A 62 21.38 -13.10 -2.74
CA LYS A 62 22.14 -12.53 -3.85
C LYS A 62 22.30 -11.01 -3.76
N LEU A 63 21.31 -10.32 -3.18
CA LEU A 63 21.29 -8.87 -3.03
C LEU A 63 21.38 -8.53 -1.54
N PRO A 64 22.34 -7.68 -1.13
CA PRO A 64 22.65 -7.40 0.28
C PRO A 64 21.60 -6.51 0.97
N GLY A 65 20.62 -5.97 0.25
CA GLY A 65 19.59 -5.14 0.83
C GLY A 65 18.28 -5.13 0.06
N THR A 66 17.27 -4.54 0.69
CA THR A 66 15.92 -4.32 0.14
C THR A 66 15.55 -2.86 0.29
N TRP A 67 15.10 -2.23 -0.79
CA TRP A 67 14.61 -0.85 -0.78
C TRP A 67 13.27 -0.76 -0.05
N GLU A 68 13.20 0.04 1.01
CA GLU A 68 12.00 0.16 1.86
C GLU A 68 11.29 1.51 1.67
N ILE A 69 12.03 2.62 1.67
CA ILE A 69 11.49 3.99 1.61
C ILE A 69 12.21 4.79 0.54
N SER A 70 11.48 5.62 -0.19
CA SER A 70 12.02 6.61 -1.11
C SER A 70 11.58 8.01 -0.70
N GLU A 71 12.47 8.99 -0.87
CA GLU A 71 12.06 10.37 -1.04
C GLU A 71 11.45 10.51 -2.44
N THR A 72 10.27 11.11 -2.53
CA THR A 72 9.61 11.38 -3.81
C THR A 72 10.12 12.69 -4.41
N PRO A 73 9.89 12.94 -5.72
CA PRO A 73 10.23 14.24 -6.32
C PRO A 73 9.55 15.45 -5.66
N GLN A 74 8.50 15.23 -4.86
CA GLN A 74 7.77 16.25 -4.10
C GLN A 74 8.30 16.41 -2.66
N GLY A 75 9.41 15.77 -2.30
CA GLY A 75 10.00 15.84 -0.95
C GLY A 75 9.21 15.05 0.12
N ARG A 76 8.37 14.08 -0.29
CA ARG A 76 7.63 13.21 0.63
C ARG A 76 8.37 11.90 0.85
N LEU A 77 8.09 11.22 1.95
CA LEU A 77 8.55 9.85 2.18
C LEU A 77 7.46 8.86 1.73
N ALA A 78 7.83 7.94 0.84
CA ALA A 78 6.99 6.85 0.38
C ALA A 78 7.54 5.51 0.86
N CYS A 79 6.74 4.69 1.54
CA CYS A 79 7.10 3.28 1.77
C CYS A 79 6.86 2.51 0.47
N VAL A 80 7.92 2.40 -0.35
CA VAL A 80 7.85 1.80 -1.69
C VAL A 80 7.78 0.29 -1.65
N ASN A 81 8.14 -0.34 -0.52
CA ASN A 81 7.97 -1.78 -0.31
C ASN A 81 6.49 -2.13 -0.05
N THR A 82 5.78 -2.41 -1.14
CA THR A 82 4.33 -2.70 -1.11
C THR A 82 3.98 -3.96 -0.31
N ALA A 83 4.93 -4.89 -0.10
CA ALA A 83 4.71 -6.06 0.74
C ALA A 83 4.48 -5.70 2.22
N ARG A 84 4.79 -4.46 2.64
CA ARG A 84 4.55 -3.97 4.00
C ARG A 84 3.09 -3.64 4.27
N ALA A 85 2.28 -3.33 3.25
CA ALA A 85 0.92 -2.81 3.43
C ALA A 85 0.03 -3.73 4.30
N ASN A 86 0.01 -5.04 4.03
CA ASN A 86 -0.79 -5.98 4.81
C ASN A 86 -0.28 -6.09 6.26
N GLN A 87 1.04 -6.09 6.48
CA GLN A 87 1.59 -6.10 7.84
C GLN A 87 1.17 -4.82 8.61
N LEU A 88 1.31 -3.66 7.98
CA LEU A 88 0.94 -2.37 8.58
C LEU A 88 -0.54 -2.30 8.93
N VAL A 89 -1.40 -2.77 8.03
CA VAL A 89 -2.85 -2.84 8.27
C VAL A 89 -3.18 -3.83 9.38
N GLU A 90 -2.56 -5.01 9.42
CA GLU A 90 -2.82 -5.98 10.49
C GLU A 90 -2.42 -5.43 11.87
N GLU A 91 -1.25 -4.79 11.97
CA GLU A 91 -0.83 -4.12 13.21
C GLU A 91 -1.85 -3.05 13.63
N ALA A 92 -2.36 -2.26 12.68
CA ALA A 92 -3.35 -1.22 12.93
C ALA A 92 -4.73 -1.76 13.34
N LEU A 93 -5.19 -2.84 12.71
CA LEU A 93 -6.42 -3.55 13.05
C LEU A 93 -6.35 -4.08 14.49
N ARG A 94 -5.24 -4.73 14.85
CA ARG A 94 -5.04 -5.29 16.20
C ARG A 94 -4.87 -4.22 17.27
N ALA A 95 -4.25 -3.09 16.92
CA ALA A 95 -4.09 -1.94 17.81
C ALA A 95 -5.36 -1.09 17.96
N GLY A 96 -6.42 -1.39 17.20
CA GLY A 96 -7.68 -0.65 17.24
C GLY A 96 -7.64 0.73 16.59
N VAL A 97 -6.61 1.01 15.78
CA VAL A 97 -6.41 2.29 15.07
C VAL A 97 -7.46 2.47 13.98
N ILE A 98 -7.83 1.39 13.29
CA ILE A 98 -8.86 1.40 12.25
C ILE A 98 -10.23 1.21 12.91
N THR A 99 -10.75 2.31 13.45
CA THR A 99 -11.89 2.28 14.38
C THR A 99 -13.17 1.67 13.79
N GLU A 100 -13.41 1.84 12.49
CA GLU A 100 -14.57 1.27 11.78
C GLU A 100 -14.58 -0.26 11.77
N LEU A 101 -13.41 -0.89 12.00
CA LEU A 101 -13.22 -2.33 11.99
C LEU A 101 -12.91 -2.89 13.40
N ASN A 102 -13.13 -2.12 14.47
CA ASN A 102 -12.94 -2.61 15.83
C ASN A 102 -14.03 -3.61 16.23
N GLY A 103 -13.70 -4.51 17.18
CA GLY A 103 -14.65 -5.46 17.77
C GLY A 103 -14.70 -6.84 17.11
N PHE A 104 -13.80 -7.15 16.16
CA PHE A 104 -13.65 -8.50 15.65
C PHE A 104 -13.06 -9.43 16.74
N THR A 105 -13.46 -10.70 16.70
CA THR A 105 -12.99 -11.74 17.64
C THR A 105 -11.87 -12.59 17.04
N ALA A 106 -11.73 -12.62 15.71
CA ALA A 106 -10.63 -13.28 15.02
C ALA A 106 -10.27 -12.57 13.70
N LEU A 107 -9.01 -12.72 13.29
CA LEU A 107 -8.45 -12.22 12.03
C LEU A 107 -7.78 -13.39 11.30
N LYS A 108 -8.16 -13.61 10.04
CA LYS A 108 -7.56 -14.60 9.14
C LYS A 108 -7.01 -13.89 7.90
N ARG A 109 -5.87 -14.35 7.39
CA ARG A 109 -5.20 -13.80 6.21
C ARG A 109 -5.45 -14.66 4.98
N GLU A 110 -5.39 -14.05 3.79
CA GLU A 110 -5.34 -14.76 2.49
C GLU A 110 -6.48 -15.77 2.30
N VAL A 111 -7.70 -15.41 2.75
CA VAL A 111 -8.85 -16.32 2.73
C VAL A 111 -9.42 -16.38 1.31
N PRO A 112 -9.59 -17.56 0.71
CA PRO A 112 -10.28 -17.69 -0.58
C PRO A 112 -11.71 -17.15 -0.49
N TYR A 113 -12.12 -16.37 -1.50
CA TYR A 113 -13.46 -15.81 -1.59
C TYR A 113 -13.87 -15.55 -3.05
N GLY A 114 -15.14 -15.19 -3.24
CA GLY A 114 -15.66 -14.81 -4.54
C GLY A 114 -15.80 -15.98 -5.51
N GLN A 115 -16.19 -15.66 -6.73
CA GLN A 115 -16.46 -16.63 -7.78
C GLN A 115 -15.26 -16.82 -8.72
N GLU A 116 -14.25 -15.96 -8.64
CA GLU A 116 -13.15 -15.91 -9.61
C GLU A 116 -11.81 -16.37 -9.01
N ASN A 117 -11.81 -17.23 -7.99
CA ASN A 117 -10.61 -17.77 -7.30
C ASN A 117 -9.69 -16.67 -6.70
N SER A 118 -10.26 -15.60 -6.18
CA SER A 118 -9.48 -14.57 -5.47
C SER A 118 -9.27 -14.92 -4.00
N ARG A 119 -8.29 -14.26 -3.39
CA ARG A 119 -8.03 -14.30 -1.96
C ARG A 119 -8.16 -12.90 -1.40
N ILE A 120 -8.89 -12.77 -0.30
CA ILE A 120 -9.03 -11.53 0.43
C ILE A 120 -7.82 -11.38 1.35
N ASP A 121 -7.29 -10.17 1.49
CA ASP A 121 -6.14 -9.93 2.37
C ASP A 121 -6.49 -10.29 3.82
N PHE A 122 -7.66 -9.85 4.29
CA PHE A 122 -8.15 -10.16 5.63
C PHE A 122 -9.63 -10.55 5.65
N ARG A 123 -9.93 -11.57 6.47
CA ARG A 123 -11.27 -11.85 6.96
C ARG A 123 -11.30 -11.60 8.47
N LEU A 124 -12.17 -10.69 8.88
CA LEU A 124 -12.41 -10.35 10.29
C LEU A 124 -13.73 -11.00 10.72
N ASP A 125 -13.70 -11.84 11.75
CA ASP A 125 -14.89 -12.50 12.26
C ASP A 125 -15.50 -11.67 13.41
N TYR A 126 -16.81 -11.39 13.35
CA TYR A 126 -17.59 -10.74 14.40
C TYR A 126 -18.75 -11.64 14.84
N PRO A 127 -19.38 -11.39 16.00
CA PRO A 127 -20.59 -12.12 16.41
C PRO A 127 -21.74 -12.02 15.39
N ALA A 128 -21.84 -10.89 14.67
CA ALA A 128 -22.92 -10.64 13.71
C ALA A 128 -22.61 -11.12 12.27
N GLY A 129 -21.39 -11.59 12.00
CA GLY A 129 -20.95 -11.98 10.66
C GLY A 129 -19.49 -11.63 10.39
N ALA A 130 -18.98 -12.02 9.22
CA ALA A 130 -17.62 -11.71 8.82
C ALA A 130 -17.55 -10.40 8.02
N ALA A 131 -16.43 -9.68 8.13
CA ALA A 131 -16.04 -8.62 7.20
C ALA A 131 -14.84 -9.06 6.35
N TYR A 132 -14.92 -8.79 5.05
CA TYR A 132 -13.87 -9.08 4.08
C TYR A 132 -13.17 -7.78 3.72
N VAL A 133 -11.86 -7.69 3.97
CA VAL A 133 -11.07 -6.47 3.82
C VAL A 133 -9.96 -6.70 2.80
N GLU A 134 -10.05 -5.99 1.69
CA GLU A 134 -9.03 -5.91 0.66
C GLU A 134 -8.16 -4.68 0.90
N VAL A 135 -6.84 -4.82 0.85
CA VAL A 135 -5.87 -3.75 1.04
C VAL A 135 -5.27 -3.32 -0.29
N LYS A 136 -5.15 -2.02 -0.51
CA LYS A 136 -4.35 -1.44 -1.61
C LYS A 136 -3.25 -0.56 -1.03
N SER A 137 -2.02 -0.80 -1.47
CA SER A 137 -0.90 0.11 -1.17
C SER A 137 -0.94 1.29 -2.12
N VAL A 138 -0.96 2.51 -1.58
CA VAL A 138 -1.01 3.75 -2.37
C VAL A 138 0.26 4.56 -2.12
N THR A 139 1.01 4.84 -3.19
CA THR A 139 2.25 5.64 -3.14
C THR A 139 2.29 6.75 -4.19
N LEU A 140 1.33 6.78 -5.11
CA LEU A 140 1.27 7.79 -6.16
C LEU A 140 0.76 9.11 -5.58
N GLY A 141 1.66 10.10 -5.55
CA GLY A 141 1.34 11.48 -5.23
C GLY A 141 1.62 12.41 -6.41
N PHE A 142 1.01 13.59 -6.35
CA PHE A 142 1.24 14.67 -7.31
C PHE A 142 1.76 15.91 -6.59
N ASP A 143 2.43 16.78 -7.35
CA ASP A 143 2.84 18.08 -6.88
C ASP A 143 1.62 19.00 -6.66
N GLY A 144 1.72 19.94 -5.71
CA GLY A 144 0.69 20.93 -5.44
C GLY A 144 -0.61 20.41 -4.78
N THR A 145 -0.71 19.14 -4.42
CA THR A 145 -1.91 18.56 -3.75
C THR A 145 -1.54 17.56 -2.66
N SER A 146 -2.29 17.53 -1.55
CA SER A 146 -2.20 16.50 -0.51
C SER A 146 -3.14 15.31 -0.74
N THR A 147 -3.68 15.14 -1.96
CA THR A 147 -4.48 13.97 -2.34
C THR A 147 -3.63 12.99 -3.14
N ALA A 148 -3.44 11.78 -2.60
CA ALA A 148 -2.82 10.67 -3.33
C ALA A 148 -3.81 10.01 -4.30
N ALA A 149 -3.31 9.17 -5.20
CA ALA A 149 -4.18 8.46 -6.14
C ALA A 149 -3.81 6.98 -6.29
N PHE A 150 -4.79 6.17 -6.66
CA PHE A 150 -4.59 4.76 -7.00
C PHE A 150 -5.45 4.39 -8.22
N PRO A 151 -4.95 3.61 -9.19
CA PRO A 151 -3.61 2.98 -9.25
C PRO A 151 -2.54 3.85 -9.92
N ASP A 152 -1.28 3.37 -9.92
CA ASP A 152 -0.15 3.99 -10.63
C ASP A 152 0.11 3.40 -12.04
N ALA A 153 -0.73 2.45 -12.44
CA ALA A 153 -0.82 1.82 -13.77
C ALA A 153 -2.17 1.09 -13.91
N VAL A 154 -2.59 0.80 -15.14
CA VAL A 154 -3.82 0.02 -15.41
C VAL A 154 -3.79 -1.33 -14.67
N THR A 155 -4.85 -1.65 -13.94
CA THR A 155 -4.97 -2.80 -13.05
C THR A 155 -6.29 -3.57 -13.22
N GLN A 156 -6.31 -4.47 -14.20
CA GLN A 156 -7.43 -5.40 -14.39
C GLN A 156 -7.70 -6.27 -13.14
N ARG A 157 -6.65 -6.63 -12.40
CA ARG A 157 -6.76 -7.38 -11.14
C ARG A 157 -7.43 -6.55 -10.05
N GLY A 158 -7.10 -5.26 -9.94
CA GLY A 158 -7.76 -4.37 -8.98
C GLY A 158 -9.26 -4.24 -9.26
N ALA A 159 -9.62 -4.02 -10.53
CA ALA A 159 -11.03 -3.95 -10.94
C ALA A 159 -11.78 -5.26 -10.70
N LYS A 160 -11.12 -6.41 -10.91
CA LYS A 160 -11.68 -7.73 -10.58
C LYS A 160 -12.00 -7.87 -9.09
N HIS A 161 -11.05 -7.56 -8.20
CA HIS A 161 -11.29 -7.66 -6.76
C HIS A 161 -12.45 -6.77 -6.31
N LEU A 162 -12.59 -5.57 -6.89
CA LEU A 162 -13.74 -4.68 -6.62
C LEU A 162 -15.09 -5.32 -7.00
N ARG A 163 -15.17 -6.03 -8.13
CA ARG A 163 -16.39 -6.76 -8.51
C ARG A 163 -16.72 -7.89 -7.53
N GLU A 164 -15.71 -8.59 -7.02
CA GLU A 164 -15.91 -9.65 -6.03
C GLU A 164 -16.35 -9.09 -4.67
N LEU A 165 -15.79 -7.95 -4.24
CA LEU A 165 -16.28 -7.23 -3.05
C LEU A 165 -17.72 -6.74 -3.24
N ALA A 166 -18.05 -6.21 -4.41
CA ALA A 166 -19.41 -5.77 -4.74
C ALA A 166 -20.41 -6.94 -4.73
N HIS A 167 -19.99 -8.14 -5.12
CA HIS A 167 -20.80 -9.34 -5.01
C HIS A 167 -21.09 -9.69 -3.54
N LEU A 168 -20.06 -9.72 -2.68
CA LEU A 168 -20.24 -9.94 -1.23
C LEU A 168 -21.19 -8.91 -0.60
N ALA A 169 -21.01 -7.63 -0.93
CA ALA A 169 -21.86 -6.57 -0.41
C ALA A 169 -23.33 -6.75 -0.82
N ARG A 170 -23.59 -7.16 -2.07
CA ARG A 170 -24.94 -7.48 -2.57
C ARG A 170 -25.58 -8.68 -1.86
N GLU A 171 -24.78 -9.61 -1.36
CA GLU A 171 -25.24 -10.74 -0.54
C GLU A 171 -25.41 -10.38 0.95
N GLY A 172 -25.21 -9.11 1.32
CA GLY A 172 -25.31 -8.64 2.70
C GLY A 172 -24.09 -8.97 3.56
N VAL A 173 -22.99 -9.44 2.95
CA VAL A 173 -21.72 -9.68 3.64
C VAL A 173 -20.92 -8.38 3.65
N ARG A 174 -20.44 -7.98 4.83
CA ARG A 174 -19.64 -6.75 4.98
C ARG A 174 -18.35 -6.87 4.17
N ALA A 175 -18.16 -5.95 3.22
CA ALA A 175 -17.00 -5.92 2.33
C ALA A 175 -16.36 -4.54 2.35
N VAL A 176 -15.03 -4.50 2.42
CA VAL A 176 -14.25 -3.28 2.65
C VAL A 176 -13.08 -3.22 1.67
N GLN A 177 -12.98 -2.11 0.94
CA GLN A 177 -11.76 -1.71 0.25
C GLN A 177 -11.00 -0.71 1.13
N LEU A 178 -9.82 -1.10 1.62
CA LEU A 178 -8.97 -0.26 2.47
C LEU A 178 -7.71 0.19 1.71
N TYR A 179 -7.56 1.50 1.51
CA TYR A 179 -6.32 2.10 1.04
C TYR A 179 -5.35 2.31 2.20
N CYS A 180 -4.21 1.62 2.17
CA CYS A 180 -3.05 1.91 2.98
C CYS A 180 -2.18 2.91 2.23
N VAL A 181 -2.30 4.18 2.60
CA VAL A 181 -1.62 5.29 1.93
C VAL A 181 -0.21 5.43 2.48
N ASN A 182 0.71 4.70 1.84
CA ASN A 182 2.14 4.59 2.13
C ASN A 182 2.93 5.82 1.64
N LEU A 183 2.39 7.02 1.83
CA LEU A 183 2.96 8.30 1.41
C LEU A 183 2.71 9.36 2.49
N SER A 184 3.77 10.02 2.95
CA SER A 184 3.68 11.07 3.97
C SER A 184 3.04 12.35 3.43
N GLY A 185 2.43 13.16 4.30
CA GLY A 185 1.90 14.49 3.93
C GLY A 185 0.67 14.42 3.00
N ILE A 186 -0.12 13.37 3.15
CA ILE A 186 -1.36 13.11 2.42
C ILE A 186 -2.55 13.17 3.38
N ASP A 187 -3.62 13.81 2.92
CA ASP A 187 -4.88 14.01 3.67
C ASP A 187 -6.06 13.27 3.03
N GLY A 188 -5.91 12.83 1.77
CA GLY A 188 -6.94 12.07 1.07
C GLY A 188 -6.41 11.18 -0.04
N VAL A 189 -7.28 10.28 -0.53
CA VAL A 189 -7.00 9.42 -1.69
C VAL A 189 -8.18 9.44 -2.66
N ARG A 190 -7.86 9.39 -3.96
CA ARG A 190 -8.85 9.27 -5.04
C ARG A 190 -8.50 8.14 -6.01
N PRO A 191 -9.45 7.63 -6.80
CA PRO A 191 -9.11 6.84 -7.97
C PRO A 191 -8.35 7.71 -8.99
N ALA A 192 -7.29 7.15 -9.58
CA ALA A 192 -6.56 7.76 -10.69
C ALA A 192 -7.29 7.45 -12.01
N GLU A 193 -8.44 8.10 -12.24
CA GLU A 193 -9.26 7.88 -13.44
C GLU A 193 -8.49 8.17 -14.74
N GLU A 194 -7.58 9.13 -14.70
CA GLU A 194 -6.67 9.47 -15.79
C GLU A 194 -5.66 8.35 -16.13
N ILE A 195 -5.44 7.41 -15.20
CA ILE A 195 -4.55 6.25 -15.38
C ILE A 195 -5.37 4.99 -15.68
N ASP A 196 -6.47 4.77 -14.94
CA ASP A 196 -7.34 3.61 -15.09
C ASP A 196 -8.81 3.96 -14.81
N ALA A 197 -9.50 4.44 -15.85
CA ALA A 197 -10.93 4.70 -15.81
C ALA A 197 -11.76 3.44 -15.53
N GLY A 198 -11.27 2.25 -15.88
CA GLY A 198 -11.93 0.97 -15.60
C GLY A 198 -11.95 0.65 -14.11
N TYR A 199 -10.82 0.88 -13.43
CA TYR A 199 -10.74 0.78 -11.97
C TYR A 199 -11.63 1.82 -11.28
N ALA A 200 -11.60 3.08 -11.75
CA ALA A 200 -12.42 4.15 -11.18
C ALA A 200 -13.92 3.83 -11.27
N ALA A 201 -14.39 3.38 -12.44
CA ALA A 201 -15.78 2.95 -12.63
C ALA A 201 -16.14 1.75 -11.73
N ALA A 202 -15.28 0.74 -11.65
CA ALA A 202 -15.50 -0.43 -10.79
C ALA A 202 -15.56 -0.04 -9.30
N LEU A 203 -14.78 0.95 -8.85
CA LEU A 203 -14.79 1.42 -7.47
C LEU A 203 -16.10 2.14 -7.13
N ARG A 204 -16.60 2.98 -8.05
CA ARG A 204 -17.91 3.64 -7.90
C ARG A 204 -19.04 2.60 -7.85
N GLU A 205 -19.01 1.60 -8.73
CA GLU A 205 -19.99 0.50 -8.70
C GLU A 205 -19.93 -0.30 -7.40
N ALA A 206 -18.73 -0.63 -6.92
CA ALA A 206 -18.54 -1.36 -5.68
C ALA A 206 -19.10 -0.57 -4.48
N LYS A 207 -18.83 0.73 -4.40
CA LYS A 207 -19.41 1.59 -3.36
C LYS A 207 -20.93 1.62 -3.45
N ALA A 208 -21.50 1.78 -4.66
CA ALA A 208 -22.94 1.77 -4.86
C ALA A 208 -23.59 0.42 -4.46
N ALA A 209 -22.85 -0.69 -4.59
CA ALA A 209 -23.26 -2.02 -4.15
C ALA A 209 -23.16 -2.24 -2.63
N GLY A 210 -22.63 -1.28 -1.87
CA GLY A 210 -22.52 -1.35 -0.41
C GLY A 210 -21.11 -1.67 0.12
N VAL A 211 -20.08 -1.67 -0.73
CA VAL A 211 -18.69 -1.82 -0.26
C VAL A 211 -18.26 -0.56 0.50
N GLU A 212 -17.76 -0.75 1.70
CA GLU A 212 -17.13 0.33 2.48
C GLU A 212 -15.78 0.67 1.87
N VAL A 213 -15.52 1.95 1.61
CA VAL A 213 -14.22 2.41 1.10
C VAL A 213 -13.55 3.26 2.19
N LEU A 214 -12.44 2.76 2.70
CA LEU A 214 -11.67 3.37 3.78
C LEU A 214 -10.27 3.74 3.27
N ALA A 215 -9.70 4.78 3.86
CA ALA A 215 -8.32 5.17 3.62
C ALA A 215 -7.64 5.56 4.92
N TYR A 216 -6.42 5.05 5.09
CA TYR A 216 -5.61 5.32 6.26
C TYR A 216 -4.18 5.66 5.84
N GLY A 217 -3.67 6.75 6.42
CA GLY A 217 -2.33 7.25 6.20
C GLY A 217 -1.33 6.56 7.12
N VAL A 218 -0.05 6.69 6.75
CA VAL A 218 1.06 6.23 7.58
C VAL A 218 1.92 7.38 8.06
N ARG A 219 2.60 7.16 9.19
CA ARG A 219 3.81 7.87 9.59
C ARG A 219 5.02 7.06 9.13
N VAL A 220 5.96 7.71 8.46
CA VAL A 220 7.15 7.08 7.85
C VAL A 220 8.41 7.71 8.41
N THR A 221 9.32 6.87 8.91
CA THR A 221 10.67 7.25 9.36
C THR A 221 11.66 6.13 9.02
N SER A 222 12.96 6.37 9.16
CA SER A 222 13.98 5.33 9.01
C SER A 222 13.91 4.24 10.10
N GLU A 223 13.23 4.50 11.22
CA GLU A 223 13.12 3.57 12.35
C GLU A 223 11.79 2.79 12.35
N GLU A 224 10.71 3.39 11.83
CA GLU A 224 9.36 2.86 11.93
C GLU A 224 8.47 3.35 10.79
N VAL A 225 7.60 2.45 10.32
CA VAL A 225 6.39 2.78 9.55
C VAL A 225 5.18 2.26 10.30
N CYS A 226 4.16 3.10 10.49
CA CYS A 226 2.90 2.69 11.12
C CYS A 226 1.72 3.43 10.50
N VAL A 227 0.56 2.76 10.45
CA VAL A 227 -0.71 3.41 10.15
C VAL A 227 -1.11 4.25 11.36
N ASP A 228 -1.50 5.51 11.15
CA ASP A 228 -1.73 6.44 12.25
C ASP A 228 -3.05 7.22 12.19
N ARG A 229 -3.58 7.51 11.01
CA ARG A 229 -4.75 8.38 10.86
C ARG A 229 -5.66 7.96 9.71
N ARG A 230 -6.96 8.21 9.88
CA ARG A 230 -7.93 8.13 8.80
C ARG A 230 -7.70 9.28 7.81
N LEU A 231 -7.91 8.99 6.52
CA LEU A 231 -7.84 9.96 5.42
C LEU A 231 -9.20 10.08 4.72
N GLU A 232 -9.38 11.16 3.98
CA GLU A 232 -10.53 11.36 3.12
C GLU A 232 -10.48 10.42 1.90
N VAL A 233 -11.64 9.89 1.48
CA VAL A 233 -11.79 9.16 0.21
C VAL A 233 -12.60 10.03 -0.74
N VAL A 234 -11.94 10.55 -1.77
CA VAL A 234 -12.51 11.46 -2.77
C VAL A 234 -12.82 10.66 -4.04
N LEU A 235 -14.10 10.38 -4.30
CA LEU A 235 -14.49 9.53 -5.45
C LEU A 235 -14.94 10.30 -6.70
N GLY A 236 -15.08 11.63 -6.58
CA GLY A 236 -15.83 12.41 -7.57
C GLY A 236 -17.30 12.00 -7.64
N ASP A 237 -18.13 12.86 -8.23
CA ASP A 237 -19.50 12.51 -8.61
C ASP A 237 -19.52 11.67 -9.89
#